data_AF-A0A8T5NGZ2-F1
#
_entry.id   AF-A0A8T5NGZ2-F1
#
_cell.length_a   1.000
_cell.length_b   1.000
_cell.length_c   1.000
_cell.angle_alpha   90.00
_cell.angle_beta   90.00
_cell.angle_gamma   90.00
#
_symmetry.space_group_name_H-M   'P 1'
#
loop_
_entity.id
_entity.type
_entity.pdbx_description
1 polymer ?
#
loop_
_entity_poly.entity_id
_entity_poly.type
_entity_poly.pdbx_seq_one_letter_code
_entity_poly.pdbx_strand_id
1 'polypeptide(L)' 'MIFGKKKRLPDTKGKDPSVGTAPKGAGATTDGGASVWVNKGNNLVESSMYAEAIQCYDKALEINPRSVEVLNNRGLALA' A
#
# COMPACT_ATOMS: atom_id res chain seq x y z
N MET A 1 -10.36 -33.92 -31.71
CA MET A 1 -9.57 -33.33 -30.60
C MET A 1 -9.15 -31.93 -31.02
N ILE A 2 -9.73 -30.88 -30.43
CA ILE A 2 -9.38 -29.48 -30.71
C ILE A 2 -9.13 -28.73 -29.40
N PHE A 3 -7.96 -28.11 -29.27
CA PHE A 3 -7.65 -27.16 -28.20
C PHE A 3 -8.42 -25.85 -28.45
N GLY A 4 -9.25 -25.43 -27.50
CA GLY A 4 -10.15 -24.28 -27.66
C GLY A 4 -10.42 -23.53 -26.37
N LYS A 5 -9.53 -22.59 -26.07
CA LYS A 5 -9.60 -21.51 -25.06
C LYS A 5 -11.04 -21.05 -24.78
N LYS A 6 -11.56 -21.24 -23.57
CA LYS A 6 -12.70 -20.45 -23.04
C LYS A 6 -12.21 -19.50 -21.95
N LYS A 7 -11.97 -18.27 -22.41
CA LYS A 7 -11.90 -17.03 -21.65
C LYS A 7 -13.26 -16.76 -20.98
N ARG A 8 -13.30 -16.51 -19.66
CA ARG A 8 -14.31 -15.74 -18.88
C ARG A 8 -14.12 -16.14 -17.40
N LEU A 9 -13.96 -15.26 -16.41
CA LEU A 9 -14.16 -13.81 -16.29
C LEU A 9 -13.01 -13.22 -15.47
N PRO A 10 -12.67 -11.92 -15.60
CA PRO A 10 -12.09 -11.23 -14.47
C PRO A 10 -13.18 -11.16 -13.39
N ASP A 11 -12.91 -11.69 -12.20
CA ASP A 11 -13.66 -11.32 -11.01
C ASP A 11 -13.35 -9.85 -10.72
N THR A 12 -14.02 -8.98 -11.47
CA THR A 12 -14.21 -7.57 -11.16
C THR A 12 -15.09 -7.51 -9.93
N LYS A 13 -14.54 -7.88 -8.78
CA LYS A 13 -15.14 -7.50 -7.50
C LYS A 13 -14.85 -6.01 -7.37
N GLY A 14 -15.86 -5.20 -7.69
CA GLY A 14 -15.78 -3.76 -7.73
C GLY A 14 -15.06 -3.20 -6.51
N LYS A 15 -13.90 -2.58 -6.74
CA LYS A 15 -13.46 -1.48 -5.89
C LYS A 15 -14.18 -0.26 -6.43
N ASP A 16 -15.28 0.09 -5.77
CA ASP A 16 -15.93 1.37 -5.93
C ASP A 16 -14.84 2.47 -5.90
N PRO A 17 -14.68 3.31 -6.93
CA PRO A 17 -13.65 4.34 -6.96
C PRO A 17 -13.91 5.49 -5.96
N SER A 18 -14.85 5.32 -5.03
CA SER A 18 -15.36 6.38 -4.15
C SER A 18 -15.20 6.09 -2.65
N VAL A 19 -14.11 5.42 -2.24
CA VAL A 19 -13.58 5.67 -0.90
C VAL A 19 -12.37 6.57 -1.01
N GLY A 20 -12.67 7.86 -1.08
CA GLY A 20 -11.74 8.88 -0.61
C GLY A 20 -11.43 8.60 0.86
N THR A 21 -10.41 7.81 1.13
CA THR A 21 -9.69 7.91 2.39
C THR A 21 -8.70 9.04 2.21
N ALA A 22 -9.17 10.23 2.60
CA ALA A 22 -8.33 11.38 2.94
C ALA A 22 -7.06 10.94 3.68
N PRO A 23 -5.93 11.66 3.56
CA PRO A 23 -4.75 11.39 4.38
C PRO A 23 -5.17 11.48 5.86
N LYS A 24 -5.38 10.33 6.51
CA LYS A 24 -5.65 10.22 7.93
C LYS A 24 -4.32 10.35 8.65
N GLY A 25 -3.98 11.58 8.99
CA GLY A 25 -2.80 11.91 9.77
C GLY A 25 -2.07 13.07 9.17
N ALA A 26 -2.51 14.29 9.50
CA ALA A 26 -1.61 15.44 9.50
C ALA A 26 -0.55 15.22 10.58
N GLY A 27 0.48 14.45 10.23
CA GLY A 27 1.71 14.29 10.98
C GLY A 27 2.85 14.64 10.04
N ALA A 28 2.89 15.88 9.58
CA ALA A 28 4.03 16.43 8.84
C ALA A 28 5.24 16.51 9.80
N THR A 29 5.84 15.36 10.10
CA THR A 29 7.21 15.33 10.62
C THR A 29 8.08 15.67 9.42
N THR A 30 8.78 16.79 9.53
CA THR A 30 9.63 17.43 8.53
C THR A 30 10.88 16.62 8.16
N ASP A 31 10.77 15.30 8.09
CA ASP A 31 11.79 14.40 7.60
C ASP A 31 11.38 13.94 6.19
N GLY A 32 11.81 14.69 5.19
CA GLY A 32 11.34 14.57 3.80
C GLY A 32 11.62 13.23 3.13
N GLY A 33 12.39 12.34 3.76
CA GLY A 33 12.72 11.02 3.20
C GLY A 33 11.67 9.95 3.49
N ALA A 34 11.15 9.89 4.72
CA ALA A 34 10.26 8.80 5.15
C ALA A 34 8.89 8.84 4.45
N SER A 35 8.33 10.03 4.24
CA SER A 35 6.99 10.22 3.67
C SER A 35 6.86 9.71 2.24
N VAL A 36 7.93 9.79 1.44
CA VAL A 36 7.94 9.29 0.05
C VAL A 36 7.75 7.77 0.03
N TRP A 37 8.43 7.06 0.93
CA TRP A 37 8.32 5.62 1.06
C TRP A 37 6.96 5.19 1.62
N VAL A 38 6.40 5.93 2.57
CA VAL A 38 5.04 5.68 3.08
C VAL A 38 4.00 5.79 1.96
N ASN A 39 4.03 6.89 1.20
CA ASN A 39 3.09 7.09 0.10
C ASN A 39 3.23 6.00 -0.97
N LYS A 40 4.46 5.59 -1.28
CA LYS A 40 4.71 4.47 -2.19
C LYS A 40 4.14 3.15 -1.64
N GLY A 41 4.35 2.87 -0.36
CA GLY A 41 3.81 1.69 0.32
C GLY A 41 2.28 1.66 0.27
N ASN A 42 1.62 2.79 0.52
CA ASN A 42 0.17 2.88 0.48
C ASN A 42 -0.40 2.57 -0.92
N ASN A 43 0.20 3.12 -1.98
CA ASN A 43 -0.20 2.80 -3.36
C ASN A 43 -0.04 1.30 -3.68
N LEU A 44 1.00 0.65 -3.11
CA LEU A 44 1.24 -0.79 -3.28
C LEU A 44 0.22 -1.63 -2.51
N VAL A 45 -0.16 -1.22 -1.29
CA VAL A 45 -1.27 -1.84 -0.53
C VAL A 45 -2.57 -1.76 -1.31
N GLU A 46 -2.88 -0.60 -1.91
CA GLU A 46 -4.06 -0.45 -2.77
C GLU A 46 -4.03 -1.39 -3.99
N SER A 47 -2.84 -1.60 -4.53
CA SER A 47 -2.55 -2.54 -5.63
C SER A 47 -2.48 -4.01 -5.17
N SER A 48 -2.74 -4.30 -3.89
CA SER A 48 -2.62 -5.63 -3.26
C SER A 48 -1.20 -6.23 -3.32
N MET A 49 -0.18 -5.39 -3.49
CA MET A 49 1.24 -5.74 -3.54
C MET A 49 1.87 -5.58 -2.15
N TYR A 50 1.37 -6.35 -1.18
CA TYR A 50 1.73 -6.19 0.24
C TYR A 50 3.22 -6.41 0.52
N ALA A 51 3.87 -7.36 -0.15
CA ALA A 51 5.30 -7.63 0.04
C ALA A 51 6.19 -6.44 -0.34
N GLU A 52 5.89 -5.75 -1.44
CA GLU A 52 6.62 -4.55 -1.86
C GLU A 52 6.26 -3.34 -0.99
N ALA A 53 5.03 -3.27 -0.50
CA ALA A 53 4.63 -2.23 0.46
C ALA A 53 5.44 -2.32 1.76
N ILE A 54 5.62 -3.54 2.29
CA ILE A 54 6.43 -3.78 3.50
C ILE A 54 7.88 -3.32 3.29
N GLN A 55 8.49 -3.60 2.14
CA GLN A 55 9.83 -3.10 1.83
C GLN A 55 9.90 -1.56 1.80
N CYS A 56 8.84 -0.91 1.32
CA CYS A 56 8.76 0.55 1.35
C CYS A 56 8.65 1.05 2.79
N TYR A 57 7.82 0.42 3.63
CA TYR A 57 7.72 0.79 5.04
C TYR A 57 9.01 0.53 5.82
N ASP A 58 9.75 -0.55 5.55
CA ASP A 58 11.05 -0.79 6.19
C ASP A 58 12.06 0.32 5.84
N LYS A 59 12.10 0.80 4.58
CA LYS A 59 12.92 1.98 4.21
C LYS A 59 12.45 3.27 4.89
N ALA A 60 11.14 3.43 5.09
CA ALA A 60 10.63 4.56 5.85
C ALA A 60 11.05 4.48 7.33
N LEU A 61 11.14 3.27 7.91
CA LEU A 61 11.63 3.04 9.27
C LEU A 61 13.15 3.20 9.39
N GLU A 62 13.93 2.96 8.34
CA GLU A 62 15.38 3.28 8.33
C GLU A 62 15.63 4.78 8.51
N ILE A 63 14.75 5.60 7.94
CA ILE A 63 14.83 7.06 8.01
C ILE A 63 14.23 7.57 9.32
N ASN A 64 13.02 7.11 9.65
CA ASN A 64 12.35 7.44 10.90
C ASN A 64 11.89 6.16 11.63
N PRO A 65 12.76 5.55 12.46
CA PRO A 65 12.46 4.29 13.14
C PRO A 65 11.37 4.42 14.19
N ARG A 66 11.01 5.65 14.58
CA ARG A 66 9.97 5.94 15.57
C ARG A 66 8.67 6.44 14.94
N SER A 67 8.53 6.35 13.62
CA SER A 67 7.30 6.74 12.95
C SER A 67 6.17 5.75 13.25
N VAL A 68 5.25 6.17 14.12
CA VAL A 68 4.04 5.40 14.48
C VAL A 68 3.17 5.16 13.24
N GLU A 69 3.12 6.11 12.31
CA GLU A 69 2.37 5.98 11.06
C GLU A 69 2.91 4.83 10.20
N VAL A 70 4.23 4.76 10.03
CA VAL A 70 4.87 3.70 9.24
C VAL A 70 4.62 2.33 9.88
N LEU A 71 4.75 2.23 11.20
CA LEU A 71 4.50 0.99 11.94
C LEU A 71 3.04 0.52 11.79
N ASN A 72 2.08 1.46 11.85
CA ASN A 72 0.68 1.17 11.66
C ASN A 72 0.39 0.67 10.24
N ASN A 73 0.92 1.35 9.22
CA ASN A 73 0.74 0.96 7.81
C ASN A 73 1.40 -0.40 7.51
N ARG A 74 2.57 -0.68 8.09
CA ARG A 74 3.24 -1.99 7.99
C ARG A 74 2.42 -3.09 8.66
N GLY A 75 1.80 -2.82 9.81
CA GLY A 75 0.88 -3.74 10.47
C GLY A 75 -0.35 -4.04 9.62
N LEU A 76 -0.94 -3.02 8.99
CA LEU A 76 -2.08 -3.17 8.07
C LEU A 76 -1.71 -4.01 6.84
N ALA A 77 -0.50 -3.87 6.31
CA ALA A 77 -0.04 -4.67 5.17
C ALA A 77 0.27 -6.15 5.52
N LEU A 78 0.37 -6.49 6.81
CA LEU A 78 0.63 -7.85 7.29
C LEU A 78 -0.64 -8.60 7.77
N ALA A 79 -1.78 -7.91 7.86
CA ALA A 79 -3.06 -8.44 8.32
C ALA A 79 -3.79 -9.22 7.21
#